data_AF-A0A938M576-F1
#
_entry.id   AF-A0A938M576-F1
#
_cell.length_a   1.000
_cell.length_b   1.000
_cell.length_c   1.000
_cell.angle_alpha   90.00
_cell.angle_beta   90.00
_cell.angle_gamma   90.00
#
_symmetry.space_group_name_H-M   'P 1'
#
loop_
_entity.id
_entity.type
_entity.pdbx_description
1 polymer ?
#
loop_
_entity_poly.entity_id
_entity_poly.type
_entity_poly.pdbx_seq_one_letter_code
_entity_poly.pdbx_strand_id
1 'polypeptide(L)'
;MAERSRDWMRQAESDLGHARHAREFRDFDWAAFASHQAAEKAIKAVFQKLRMDAWGHALSQLLASLPLEARPDEALMDRAKQLDKHYIPTRYPNGFERGAPVDFYTQKEADDAIANAEAILEFCRRKVSE
;
A
#
# COMPACT_ATOMS: atom_id res chain seq x y z
N MET A 1 23.35 -0.85 -6.60
CA MET A 1 23.06 -1.02 -5.16
C MET A 1 22.81 -2.49 -4.86
N ALA A 2 23.07 -2.94 -3.62
CA ALA A 2 22.72 -4.29 -3.20
C ALA A 2 21.20 -4.49 -3.24
N GLU A 3 20.76 -5.71 -3.56
CA GLU A 3 19.35 -6.12 -3.57
C GLU A 3 18.83 -6.14 -2.12
N ARG A 4 17.76 -5.40 -1.81
CA ARG A 4 17.21 -5.32 -0.45
C ARG A 4 15.72 -5.65 -0.38
N SER A 5 15.16 -6.37 -1.35
CA SER A 5 13.74 -6.75 -1.41
C SER A 5 13.24 -7.37 -0.10
N ARG A 6 14.04 -8.20 0.56
CA ARG A 6 13.68 -8.78 1.87
C ARG A 6 13.51 -7.75 2.97
N ASP A 7 14.33 -6.71 3.00
CA ASP A 7 14.20 -5.63 3.96
C ASP A 7 12.95 -4.80 3.67
N TRP A 8 12.70 -4.50 2.39
CA TRP A 8 11.50 -3.80 1.95
C TRP A 8 10.22 -4.58 2.25
N MET A 9 10.20 -5.89 2.02
CA MET A 9 9.07 -6.76 2.39
C MET A 9 8.86 -6.82 3.90
N ARG A 10 9.93 -6.94 4.69
CA ARG A 10 9.81 -6.92 6.16
C ARG A 10 9.22 -5.60 6.65
N GLN A 11 9.60 -4.47 6.06
CA GLN A 11 9.00 -3.18 6.40
C GLN A 11 7.52 -3.12 5.98
N ALA A 12 7.18 -3.64 4.80
CA ALA A 12 5.78 -3.72 4.36
C ALA A 12 4.91 -4.53 5.33
N GLU A 13 5.41 -5.67 5.81
CA GLU A 13 4.73 -6.50 6.81
C GLU A 13 4.57 -5.77 8.15
N SER A 14 5.60 -5.02 8.58
CA SER A 14 5.52 -4.17 9.78
C SER A 14 4.48 -3.07 9.63
N ASP A 15 4.40 -2.43 8.46
CA ASP A 15 3.43 -1.36 8.18
C ASP A 15 1.99 -1.90 8.15
N LEU A 16 1.79 -3.11 7.61
CA LEU A 16 0.49 -3.78 7.66
C LEU A 16 0.10 -4.11 9.11
N GLY A 17 1.06 -4.56 9.94
CA GLY A 17 0.85 -4.73 11.38
C GLY A 17 0.44 -3.43 12.06
N HIS A 18 1.09 -2.31 11.71
CA HIS A 18 0.72 -0.99 12.22
C HIS A 18 -0.69 -0.57 11.77
N ALA A 19 -1.09 -0.86 10.53
CA ALA A 19 -2.44 -0.58 10.04
C ALA A 19 -3.52 -1.29 10.89
N ARG A 20 -3.28 -2.57 11.24
CA ARG A 20 -4.17 -3.35 12.10
C ARG A 20 -4.26 -2.78 13.51
N HIS A 21 -3.13 -2.40 14.11
CA HIS A 21 -3.14 -1.74 15.43
C HIS A 21 -3.87 -0.40 15.39
N ALA A 22 -3.61 0.46 14.41
CA ALA A 22 -4.30 1.74 14.26
C ALA A 22 -5.81 1.55 14.16
N ARG A 23 -6.26 0.54 13.39
CA ARG A 23 -7.66 0.15 13.31
C ARG A 23 -8.25 -0.26 14.66
N GLU A 24 -7.53 -1.01 15.49
CA GLU A 24 -7.96 -1.39 16.84
C GLU A 24 -8.12 -0.17 17.77
N PHE A 25 -7.22 0.81 17.65
CA PHE A 25 -7.30 2.09 18.38
C PHE A 25 -8.31 3.09 17.80
N ARG A 26 -8.98 2.73 16.69
CA ARG A 26 -9.94 3.57 15.95
C ARG A 26 -9.31 4.78 15.25
N ASP A 27 -7.99 4.73 15.02
CA ASP A 27 -7.25 5.69 14.19
C ASP A 27 -7.40 5.28 12.72
N PHE A 28 -8.61 5.43 12.18
CA PHE A 28 -8.99 4.85 10.88
C PHE A 28 -8.26 5.49 9.69
N ASP A 29 -7.97 6.78 9.76
CA ASP A 29 -7.15 7.51 8.79
C ASP A 29 -5.70 6.97 8.76
N TRP A 30 -5.11 6.73 9.94
CA TRP A 30 -3.81 6.10 10.06
C TRP A 30 -3.80 4.65 9.59
N ALA A 31 -4.85 3.89 9.87
CA ALA A 31 -4.98 2.53 9.35
C ALA A 31 -4.98 2.51 7.82
N ALA A 32 -5.72 3.42 7.17
CA ALA A 32 -5.75 3.53 5.72
C ALA A 32 -4.40 4.00 5.15
N PHE A 33 -3.75 4.97 5.79
CA PHE A 33 -2.42 5.46 5.36
C PHE A 33 -1.34 4.37 5.48
N ALA A 34 -1.30 3.68 6.61
CA ALA A 34 -0.36 2.59 6.86
C ALA A 34 -0.60 1.42 5.88
N SER A 35 -1.85 1.13 5.52
CA SER A 35 -2.19 0.14 4.49
C SER A 35 -1.63 0.52 3.12
N HIS A 36 -1.76 1.79 2.70
CA HIS A 36 -1.12 2.27 1.48
C HIS A 36 0.41 2.13 1.56
N GLN A 37 1.03 2.53 2.66
CA GLN A 37 2.48 2.44 2.85
C GLN A 37 3.00 0.99 2.82
N ALA A 38 2.26 0.05 3.41
CA ALA A 38 2.57 -1.36 3.35
C ALA A 38 2.60 -1.85 1.90
N ALA A 39 1.54 -1.56 1.13
CA ALA A 39 1.46 -1.93 -0.27
C ALA A 39 2.57 -1.28 -1.12
N GLU A 40 2.87 0.01 -0.91
CA GLU A 40 3.95 0.74 -1.60
C GLU A 40 5.29 0.04 -1.43
N LYS A 41 5.65 -0.30 -0.19
CA LYS A 41 6.92 -0.93 0.14
C LYS A 41 6.99 -2.37 -0.38
N ALA A 42 5.88 -3.10 -0.36
CA ALA A 42 5.80 -4.44 -0.93
C ALA A 42 6.02 -4.42 -2.46
N ILE A 43 5.42 -3.46 -3.16
CA ILE A 43 5.61 -3.30 -4.61
C ILE A 43 7.07 -2.91 -4.90
N LYS A 44 7.64 -1.97 -4.13
CA LYS A 44 9.05 -1.56 -4.27
C LYS A 44 10.02 -2.71 -3.99
N ALA A 45 9.67 -3.66 -3.13
CA ALA A 45 10.42 -4.91 -2.97
C ALA A 45 10.49 -5.75 -4.26
N VAL A 46 9.40 -5.82 -5.03
CA VAL A 46 9.40 -6.50 -6.34
C VAL A 46 10.34 -5.80 -7.33
N PHE A 47 10.31 -4.46 -7.38
CA PHE A 47 11.26 -3.71 -8.20
C PHE A 47 12.73 -3.98 -7.80
N GLN A 48 13.03 -4.00 -6.50
CA GLN A 48 14.37 -4.35 -5.99
C GLN A 48 14.81 -5.75 -6.43
N LYS A 49 13.91 -6.74 -6.31
CA LYS A 49 14.15 -8.11 -6.74
C LYS A 49 14.48 -8.19 -8.24
N LEU A 50 13.78 -7.40 -9.05
CA LEU A 50 13.99 -7.28 -10.49
C LEU A 50 15.17 -6.37 -10.88
N ARG A 51 15.91 -5.81 -9.91
CA ARG A 51 17.01 -4.85 -10.13
C ARG A 51 16.58 -3.58 -10.86
N MET A 52 15.34 -3.16 -10.64
CA MET A 52 14.74 -1.95 -11.20
C MET A 52 14.57 -0.88 -10.13
N ASP A 53 14.52 0.38 -10.55
CA ASP A 53 14.17 1.50 -9.68
C ASP A 53 12.65 1.75 -9.72
N ALA A 54 12.09 2.12 -8.57
CA ALA A 54 10.70 2.49 -8.40
C ALA A 54 10.60 3.91 -7.83
N TRP A 55 9.88 4.79 -8.53
CA TRP A 55 9.71 6.19 -8.16
C TRP A 55 8.24 6.56 -7.98
N GLY A 56 7.98 7.45 -7.02
CA GLY A 56 6.63 7.89 -6.68
C GLY A 56 5.92 6.99 -5.66
N HIS A 57 4.61 7.27 -5.51
CA HIS A 57 3.74 6.68 -4.49
C HIS A 57 2.46 6.06 -5.06
N ALA A 58 2.14 6.32 -6.32
CA ALA A 58 0.95 5.76 -6.95
C ALA A 58 1.14 4.26 -7.21
N LEU A 59 0.52 3.43 -6.38
CA LEU A 59 0.59 1.98 -6.40
C LEU A 59 0.13 1.41 -7.75
N SER A 60 -0.95 1.93 -8.32
CA SER A 60 -1.44 1.47 -9.62
C SER A 60 -0.42 1.73 -10.73
N GLN A 61 0.28 2.87 -10.67
CA GLN A 61 1.31 3.23 -11.64
C GLN A 61 2.58 2.39 -11.44
N LEU A 62 2.97 2.14 -10.19
CA LEU A 62 4.09 1.25 -9.87
C LEU A 62 3.81 -0.16 -10.40
N LEU A 63 2.63 -0.72 -10.14
CA LEU A 63 2.25 -2.04 -10.66
C LEU A 63 2.18 -2.07 -12.18
N ALA A 64 1.63 -1.05 -12.83
CA ALA A 64 1.58 -0.95 -14.28
C ALA A 64 2.99 -0.82 -14.92
N SER A 65 3.97 -0.31 -14.17
CA SER A 65 5.35 -0.15 -14.63
C SER A 65 6.19 -1.43 -14.51
N LEU A 66 5.67 -2.49 -13.90
CA LEU A 66 6.34 -3.79 -13.88
C LEU A 66 6.39 -4.42 -15.30
N PRO A 67 7.35 -5.31 -15.57
CA PRO A 67 7.34 -6.16 -16.77
C PRO A 67 6.03 -6.94 -16.89
N LEU A 68 5.58 -7.23 -18.12
CA LEU A 68 4.25 -7.80 -18.38
C LEU A 68 4.02 -9.11 -17.61
N GLU A 69 5.03 -9.97 -17.54
CA GLU A 69 5.06 -11.24 -16.82
C GLU A 69 5.02 -11.11 -15.29
N ALA A 70 5.34 -9.92 -14.77
CA ALA A 70 5.35 -9.58 -13.36
C ALA A 70 4.16 -8.69 -12.96
N ARG A 71 3.29 -8.29 -13.90
CA ARG A 71 2.09 -7.50 -13.59
C ARG A 71 1.01 -8.36 -12.93
N PRO A 72 0.20 -7.77 -12.05
CA PRO A 72 -0.95 -8.46 -11.49
C PRO A 72 -2.15 -8.43 -12.45
N ASP A 73 -3.24 -9.10 -12.05
CA ASP A 73 -4.53 -9.02 -12.73
C ASP A 73 -5.26 -7.69 -12.47
N GLU A 74 -6.36 -7.47 -13.19
CA GLU A 74 -7.16 -6.25 -13.06
C GLU A 74 -7.80 -6.13 -11.67
N ALA A 75 -8.14 -7.25 -11.03
CA ALA A 75 -8.73 -7.25 -9.69
C ALA A 75 -7.77 -6.67 -8.65
N LEU A 76 -6.49 -7.04 -8.68
CA LEU A 76 -5.49 -6.45 -7.80
C LEU A 76 -5.16 -5.01 -8.20
N MET A 77 -5.19 -4.69 -9.49
CA MET A 77 -5.00 -3.33 -9.98
C MET A 77 -6.07 -2.38 -9.42
N ASP A 78 -7.33 -2.82 -9.37
CA ASP A 78 -8.42 -2.05 -8.77
C ASP A 78 -8.22 -1.83 -7.27
N ARG A 79 -7.70 -2.82 -6.55
CA ARG A 79 -7.33 -2.66 -5.12
C ARG A 79 -6.24 -1.60 -4.93
N ALA A 80 -5.24 -1.57 -5.81
CA ALA A 80 -4.20 -0.55 -5.79
C ALA A 80 -4.77 0.86 -6.04
N LYS A 81 -5.67 1.01 -7.03
CA LYS A 81 -6.37 2.27 -7.30
C LYS A 81 -7.22 2.74 -6.10
N GLN A 82 -7.80 1.82 -5.31
CA GLN A 82 -8.50 2.21 -4.09
C GLN A 82 -7.52 2.74 -3.04
N LEU A 83 -6.40 2.05 -2.82
CA LEU A 83 -5.39 2.49 -1.86
C LEU A 83 -4.75 3.83 -2.23
N ASP A 84 -4.53 4.12 -3.53
CA ASP A 84 -3.97 5.38 -4.01
C ASP A 84 -4.74 6.61 -3.50
N LYS A 85 -6.06 6.47 -3.28
CA LYS A 85 -6.93 7.51 -2.73
C LYS A 85 -6.62 7.84 -1.26
N HIS A 86 -5.86 7.00 -0.57
CA HIS A 86 -5.51 7.18 0.84
C HIS A 86 -4.11 7.79 1.03
N TYR A 87 -3.32 8.04 -0.02
CA TYR A 87 -1.95 8.53 0.16
C TYR A 87 -1.85 9.97 0.74
N ILE A 88 -2.64 10.88 0.19
CA ILE A 88 -2.67 12.31 0.59
C ILE A 88 -3.86 12.61 1.52
N PRO A 89 -5.10 12.20 1.20
CA PRO A 89 -6.28 12.63 1.96
C PRO A 89 -6.30 12.15 3.41
N THR A 90 -5.63 11.04 3.74
CA THR A 90 -5.50 10.57 5.15
C THR A 90 -4.76 11.54 6.05
N ARG A 91 -3.96 12.47 5.51
CA ARG A 91 -3.03 13.31 6.30
C ARG A 91 -3.26 14.80 6.15
N TYR A 92 -3.86 15.23 5.05
CA TYR A 92 -3.98 16.66 4.74
C TYR A 92 -5.44 17.07 4.66
N PRO A 93 -5.89 18.01 5.53
CA PRO A 93 -7.24 18.58 5.48
C PRO A 93 -7.63 19.14 4.11
N ASN A 94 -6.64 19.61 3.33
CA ASN A 94 -6.84 20.15 1.98
C ASN A 94 -7.42 19.13 0.98
N GLY A 95 -7.47 17.83 1.34
CA GLY A 95 -8.18 16.80 0.57
C GLY A 95 -9.70 16.82 0.74
N PHE A 96 -10.23 17.65 1.64
CA PHE A 96 -11.66 17.77 1.94
C PHE A 96 -12.12 19.22 1.85
N GLU A 97 -13.41 19.45 1.57
CA GLU A 97 -13.96 20.80 1.51
C GLU A 97 -13.90 21.53 2.86
N ARG A 98 -14.06 20.77 3.97
CA ARG A 98 -14.02 21.25 5.38
C ARG A 98 -13.62 20.08 6.29
N GLY A 99 -13.21 20.36 7.53
CA GLY A 99 -12.89 19.34 8.54
C GLY A 99 -11.46 18.78 8.43
N ALA A 100 -11.16 17.78 9.24
CA ALA A 100 -9.89 17.06 9.24
C ALA A 100 -10.08 15.60 8.76
N PRO A 101 -9.04 14.91 8.26
CA PRO A 101 -9.17 13.52 7.81
C PRO A 101 -9.83 12.58 8.83
N VAL A 102 -9.51 12.75 10.11
CA VAL A 102 -10.07 11.98 11.24
C VAL A 102 -11.61 12.06 11.34
N ASP A 103 -12.23 13.08 10.77
CA ASP A 103 -13.70 13.24 10.77
C ASP A 103 -14.38 12.38 9.70
N PHE A 104 -13.65 11.93 8.67
CA PHE A 104 -14.19 11.28 7.49
C PHE A 104 -13.91 9.78 7.43
N TYR A 105 -12.77 9.33 7.95
CA TYR A 105 -12.37 7.93 7.88
C TYR A 105 -13.19 7.07 8.84
N THR A 106 -13.80 6.03 8.28
CA THR A 106 -14.63 5.07 9.00
C THR A 106 -13.89 3.75 9.24
N GLN A 107 -14.41 2.95 10.16
CA GLN A 107 -13.92 1.58 10.36
C GLN A 107 -14.00 0.76 9.07
N LYS A 108 -15.05 0.95 8.25
CA LYS A 108 -15.19 0.25 6.98
C LYS A 108 -14.06 0.60 6.01
N GLU A 109 -13.70 1.87 5.89
CA GLU A 109 -12.59 2.29 5.03
C GLU A 109 -11.25 1.75 5.52
N ALA A 110 -11.02 1.71 6.83
CA ALA A 110 -9.85 1.08 7.42
C ALA A 110 -9.79 -0.43 7.12
N ASP A 111 -10.91 -1.15 7.33
CA ASP A 111 -11.00 -2.59 7.08
C ASP A 111 -10.81 -2.91 5.59
N ASP A 112 -11.41 -2.14 4.69
CA ASP A 112 -11.24 -2.28 3.24
C ASP A 112 -9.79 -1.98 2.80
N ALA A 113 -9.15 -0.95 3.36
CA ALA A 113 -7.76 -0.59 3.06
C ALA A 113 -6.79 -1.70 3.50
N ILE A 114 -6.97 -2.24 4.72
CA ILE A 114 -6.17 -3.36 5.23
C ILE A 114 -6.31 -4.57 4.32
N ALA A 115 -7.53 -4.94 3.95
CA ALA A 115 -7.78 -6.08 3.05
C ALA A 115 -7.15 -5.89 1.66
N ASN A 116 -7.15 -4.67 1.13
CA ASN A 116 -6.50 -4.35 -0.14
C ASN A 116 -4.98 -4.43 -0.04
N ALA A 117 -4.39 -3.93 1.05
CA ALA A 117 -2.96 -4.01 1.28
C ALA A 117 -2.50 -5.47 1.45
N GLU A 118 -3.24 -6.27 2.21
CA GLU A 118 -2.99 -7.72 2.36
C GLU A 118 -2.92 -8.45 1.02
N ALA A 119 -3.91 -8.22 0.14
CA ALA A 119 -3.93 -8.84 -1.17
C ALA A 119 -2.67 -8.49 -2.01
N ILE A 120 -2.23 -7.23 -1.95
CA ILE A 120 -1.03 -6.76 -2.65
C ILE A 120 0.23 -7.34 -2.03
N LEU A 121 0.33 -7.41 -0.70
CA LEU A 121 1.46 -8.01 0.00
C LEU A 121 1.61 -9.49 -0.36
N GLU A 122 0.51 -10.25 -0.41
CA GLU A 122 0.54 -11.66 -0.81
C GLU A 122 1.03 -11.83 -2.25
N PHE A 123 0.58 -10.97 -3.16
CA PHE A 123 1.08 -10.95 -4.54
C PHE A 123 2.59 -10.67 -4.58
N CYS A 124 3.06 -9.61 -3.91
CA CYS A 124 4.47 -9.23 -3.88
C CYS A 124 5.35 -10.29 -3.22
N ARG A 125 4.88 -10.94 -2.15
CA ARG A 125 5.61 -12.01 -1.46
C ARG A 125 5.92 -13.18 -2.39
N ARG A 126 4.96 -13.59 -3.23
CA ARG A 126 5.18 -14.63 -4.25
C ARG A 126 6.28 -14.20 -5.22
N LYS A 127 6.19 -12.98 -5.76
CA LYS A 127 7.18 -12.44 -6.71
C LYS A 127 8.59 -12.26 -6.15
N VAL A 128 8.74 -11.94 -4.87
CA VAL A 128 10.06 -11.82 -4.22
C VAL A 128 10.69 -13.19 -3.94
N SER A 129 9.86 -14.21 -3.73
CA SER A 129 10.28 -15.58 -3.40
C SER A 129 10.63 -16.44 -4.62
N GLU A 130 10.13 -16.09 -5.81
CA GLU A 130 10.56 -16.62 -7.11
C GLU A 130 12.05 -16.35 -7.38
#